data_AF-D6PL34-F1
#
_entry.id   AF-D6PL34-F1
#
_cell.length_a   1.000
_cell.length_b   1.000
_cell.length_c   1.000
_cell.angle_alpha   90.00
_cell.angle_beta   90.00
_cell.angle_gamma   90.00
#
_symmetry.space_group_name_H-M   'P 1'
#
loop_
_entity.id
_entity.type
_entity.pdbx_description
1 polymer ?
#
loop_
_entity_poly.entity_id
_entity_poly.type
_entity_poly.pdbx_seq_one_letter_code
_entity_poly.pdbx_strand_id
1 'polypeptide(L)'
;MTYCFDIDGTICNKDVKYENAKAYPSVVAKINSLYDEGHTIILYTARGSKSGLDWTDLTNQQIKKWGIKCHEVKLGKPFYDLMIDDRAINADLWRSRLNLRTCLITGVFDLINIELCAQLKRLRKNLII
;
A
#
# COMPACT_ATOMS: atom_id res chain seq x y z
N MET A 1 1.94 1.47 -19.17
CA MET A 1 2.16 1.25 -17.73
C MET A 1 0.96 0.50 -17.17
N THR A 2 1.23 -0.44 -16.29
CA THR A 2 0.25 -1.25 -15.57
C THR A 2 0.11 -0.73 -14.16
N TYR A 3 -1.05 -0.15 -13.87
CA TYR A 3 -1.44 0.33 -12.56
C TYR A 3 -2.19 -0.76 -11.81
N CYS A 4 -1.81 -0.95 -10.55
CA CYS A 4 -2.48 -1.83 -9.62
C CYS A 4 -3.07 -0.98 -8.50
N PHE A 5 -4.38 -1.08 -8.27
CA PHE A 5 -5.08 -0.35 -7.22
C PHE A 5 -5.62 -1.31 -6.18
N ASP A 6 -5.37 -1.00 -4.91
CA ASP A 6 -6.17 -1.54 -3.82
C ASP A 6 -7.60 -0.97 -3.87
N ILE A 7 -8.55 -1.67 -3.25
CA ILE A 7 -9.95 -1.27 -3.19
C ILE A 7 -10.27 -0.52 -1.89
N ASP A 8 -9.98 -1.13 -0.74
CA ASP A 8 -10.49 -0.70 0.57
C ASP A 8 -9.61 0.35 1.24
N GLY A 9 -10.04 1.61 1.20
CA GLY A 9 -9.25 2.75 1.70
C GLY A 9 -8.54 3.50 0.57
N THR A 10 -8.49 2.91 -0.62
CA THR A 10 -7.91 3.51 -1.83
C THR A 10 -9.00 3.99 -2.80
N ILE A 11 -9.86 3.07 -3.27
CA ILE A 11 -10.95 3.40 -4.21
C ILE A 11 -12.25 3.69 -3.45
N CYS A 12 -12.52 2.95 -2.39
CA CYS A 12 -13.69 3.15 -1.54
C CYS A 12 -13.31 3.40 -0.09
N ASN A 13 -14.28 3.86 0.70
CA ASN A 13 -14.11 3.92 2.14
C ASN A 13 -13.83 2.54 2.75
N LYS A 14 -12.93 2.53 3.73
CA LYS A 14 -12.68 1.38 4.61
C LYS A 14 -13.52 1.46 5.88
N ASP A 15 -13.46 0.41 6.70
CA ASP A 15 -14.10 0.31 8.02
C ASP A 15 -15.65 0.27 8.01
N VAL A 16 -16.23 -0.08 6.86
CA VAL A 16 -17.65 -0.43 6.72
C VAL A 16 -17.81 -1.87 6.26
N LYS A 17 -18.99 -2.46 6.48
CA LYS A 17 -19.33 -3.72 5.83
C LYS A 17 -19.20 -3.57 4.31
N TYR A 18 -18.66 -4.58 3.63
CA TYR A 18 -18.34 -4.48 2.20
C TYR A 18 -19.54 -4.03 1.38
N GLU A 19 -20.74 -4.53 1.66
CA GLU A 19 -21.99 -4.20 0.97
C GLU A 19 -22.32 -2.69 1.01
N ASN A 20 -21.86 -2.00 2.04
CA ASN A 20 -22.08 -0.57 2.28
C ASN A 20 -20.91 0.31 1.82
N ALA A 21 -19.87 -0.28 1.21
CA ALA A 21 -18.74 0.47 0.68
C ALA A 21 -19.18 1.45 -0.41
N LYS A 22 -18.62 2.67 -0.35
CA LYS A 22 -18.86 3.76 -1.29
C LYS A 22 -17.53 4.19 -1.90
N ALA A 23 -17.47 4.20 -3.23
CA ALA A 23 -16.31 4.69 -3.94
C ALA A 23 -16.14 6.20 -3.80
N TYR A 24 -14.89 6.66 -3.83
CA TYR A 24 -14.54 8.07 -3.92
C TYR A 24 -14.68 8.53 -5.39
N PRO A 25 -15.62 9.43 -5.72
CA PRO A 25 -15.92 9.77 -7.12
C PRO A 25 -14.72 10.35 -7.87
N SER A 26 -13.89 11.15 -7.20
CA SER A 26 -12.67 11.73 -7.78
C SER A 26 -11.63 10.67 -8.16
N VAL A 27 -11.50 9.62 -7.34
CA VAL A 27 -10.58 8.51 -7.60
C VAL A 27 -11.07 7.69 -8.78
N VAL A 28 -12.36 7.37 -8.83
CA VAL A 28 -12.98 6.66 -9.97
C VAL A 28 -12.78 7.43 -11.27
N ALA A 29 -13.02 8.75 -11.25
CA ALA A 29 -12.80 9.60 -12.43
C ALA A 29 -11.34 9.56 -12.89
N LYS A 30 -10.38 9.58 -11.96
CA LYS A 30 -8.95 9.50 -12.31
C LYS A 30 -8.56 8.13 -12.86
N ILE A 31 -9.07 7.05 -12.29
CA ILE A 31 -8.82 5.69 -12.81
C ILE A 31 -9.36 5.56 -14.23
N ASN A 32 -10.56 6.07 -14.49
CA ASN A 32 -11.16 6.04 -15.82
C ASN A 32 -10.35 6.88 -16.82
N SER A 33 -9.83 8.05 -16.41
CA SER A 33 -8.89 8.84 -17.23
C SER A 33 -7.65 8.04 -17.60
N LEU A 34 -7.03 7.36 -16.63
CA LEU A 34 -5.84 6.52 -16.88
C LEU A 34 -6.15 5.37 -17.84
N TYR A 35 -7.33 4.76 -17.71
CA TYR A 35 -7.80 3.74 -18.65
C TYR A 35 -7.91 4.31 -20.06
N ASP A 36 -8.55 5.47 -20.21
CA ASP A 36 -8.77 6.13 -21.51
C ASP A 36 -7.46 6.66 -22.12
N GLU A 37 -6.43 6.93 -21.30
CA GLU A 37 -5.05 7.24 -21.71
C GLU A 37 -4.28 6.00 -22.22
N GLY A 38 -4.86 4.80 -22.17
CA GLY A 38 -4.27 3.56 -22.65
C GLY A 38 -3.45 2.79 -21.61
N HIS A 39 -3.60 3.10 -20.33
CA HIS A 39 -2.96 2.34 -19.26
C HIS A 39 -3.73 1.07 -18.90
N THR A 40 -3.00 0.02 -18.50
CA THR A 40 -3.61 -1.21 -18.00
C THR A 40 -3.97 -1.01 -16.52
N ILE A 41 -5.25 -1.16 -16.19
CA ILE A 41 -5.78 -0.99 -14.84
C ILE A 41 -6.13 -2.36 -14.26
N ILE A 42 -5.47 -2.74 -13.17
CA ILE A 42 -5.71 -3.96 -12.41
C ILE A 42 -6.20 -3.58 -11.02
N LEU A 43 -7.30 -4.18 -10.59
CA LEU A 43 -7.79 -4.08 -9.21
C LEU A 43 -7.29 -5.29 -8.42
N TYR A 44 -6.61 -5.04 -7.32
CA TYR A 44 -6.02 -6.07 -6.46
C TYR A 44 -6.51 -5.89 -5.04
N THR A 45 -7.13 -6.91 -4.45
CA THR A 45 -7.70 -6.80 -3.11
C THR A 45 -7.48 -8.05 -2.27
N ALA A 46 -7.33 -7.85 -0.96
CA ALA A 46 -7.27 -8.89 0.05
C ALA A 46 -8.63 -9.15 0.72
N ARG A 47 -9.74 -8.68 0.13
CA ARG A 47 -11.10 -9.02 0.60
C ARG A 47 -11.25 -10.53 0.67
N GLY A 48 -11.77 -11.01 1.80
CA GLY A 48 -11.94 -12.44 2.04
C GLY A 48 -10.68 -13.16 2.53
N SER A 49 -9.48 -12.59 2.40
CA SER A 49 -8.24 -13.28 2.83
C SER A 49 -8.20 -13.59 4.32
N LYS A 50 -8.84 -12.76 5.16
CA LYS A 50 -8.92 -12.99 6.62
C LYS A 50 -10.07 -13.93 7.01
N SER A 51 -11.21 -13.86 6.32
CA SER A 51 -12.41 -14.63 6.66
C SER A 51 -12.51 -15.98 5.93
N GLY A 52 -11.71 -16.20 4.88
CA GLY A 52 -11.81 -17.36 3.99
C GLY A 52 -13.05 -17.37 3.10
N LEU A 53 -13.82 -16.28 3.08
CA LEU A 53 -15.03 -16.15 2.27
C LEU A 53 -14.70 -15.55 0.91
N ASP A 54 -15.33 -16.05 -0.14
CA ASP A 54 -15.22 -15.48 -1.47
C ASP A 54 -16.13 -14.26 -1.61
N TRP A 55 -15.54 -13.11 -1.90
CA TRP A 55 -16.24 -11.83 -2.13
C TRP A 55 -16.16 -11.37 -3.58
N THR A 56 -15.76 -12.25 -4.51
CA THR A 56 -15.56 -11.93 -5.93
C THR A 56 -16.83 -11.36 -6.55
N ASP A 57 -17.98 -12.00 -6.34
CA ASP A 57 -19.26 -11.56 -6.92
C ASP A 57 -19.70 -10.20 -6.41
N LEU A 58 -19.64 -9.98 -5.09
CA LEU A 58 -19.97 -8.69 -4.49
C LEU A 58 -19.05 -7.58 -5.04
N THR A 59 -17.75 -7.87 -5.13
CA THR A 59 -16.75 -6.92 -5.59
C THR A 59 -16.96 -6.56 -7.06
N ASN A 60 -17.24 -7.54 -7.92
CA ASN A 60 -17.55 -7.30 -9.33
C ASN A 60 -18.83 -6.45 -9.52
N GLN A 61 -19.88 -6.73 -8.72
CA GLN A 61 -21.09 -5.91 -8.73
C GLN A 61 -20.82 -4.47 -8.30
N GLN A 62 -19.97 -4.26 -7.30
CA GLN A 62 -19.59 -2.94 -6.83
C GLN A 62 -18.77 -2.16 -7.85
N ILE A 63 -17.77 -2.79 -8.48
CA ILE A 63 -16.96 -2.19 -9.55
C ILE A 63 -17.87 -1.72 -10.68
N LYS A 64 -18.81 -2.56 -11.12
CA LYS A 64 -19.79 -2.21 -12.14
C LYS A 64 -20.70 -1.06 -11.70
N LYS A 65 -21.19 -1.10 -10.45
CA LYS A 65 -22.05 -0.05 -9.88
C LYS A 65 -21.33 1.30 -9.77
N TRP A 66 -20.04 1.29 -9.46
CA TRP A 66 -19.22 2.49 -9.35
C TRP A 66 -18.75 3.02 -10.71
N GLY A 67 -18.91 2.24 -11.79
CA GLY A 67 -18.54 2.67 -13.14
C GLY A 67 -17.03 2.72 -13.36
N ILE A 68 -16.27 1.85 -12.69
CA ILE A 68 -14.82 1.77 -12.85
C ILE A 68 -14.50 0.95 -14.11
N LYS A 69 -13.68 1.50 -14.98
CA LYS A 69 -13.10 0.79 -16.13
C LYS A 69 -11.81 0.10 -15.69
N CYS A 70 -11.79 -1.24 -15.67
CA CYS A 70 -10.61 -2.03 -15.35
C CYS A 70 -10.49 -3.24 -16.29
N HIS A 71 -9.26 -3.73 -16.47
CA HIS A 71 -8.97 -4.88 -17.32
C HIS A 71 -9.10 -6.20 -16.54
N GLU A 72 -8.63 -6.21 -15.29
CA GLU A 72 -8.61 -7.41 -14.46
C GLU A 72 -8.91 -7.07 -12.99
N VAL A 73 -9.57 -8.01 -12.31
CA VAL A 73 -9.74 -8.03 -10.85
C VAL A 73 -9.08 -9.30 -10.35
N LYS A 74 -8.06 -9.18 -9.49
CA LYS A 74 -7.26 -10.32 -9.01
C LYS A 74 -7.21 -10.38 -7.48
N LEU A 75 -7.28 -11.59 -6.95
CA LEU A 75 -7.08 -11.89 -5.52
C LEU A 75 -5.62 -12.31 -5.22
N GLY A 76 -4.87 -12.76 -6.23
CA GLY A 76 -3.43 -13.06 -6.13
C GLY A 76 -2.58 -11.87 -6.56
N LYS A 77 -1.33 -11.80 -6.09
CA LYS A 77 -0.42 -10.69 -6.40
C LYS A 77 -0.20 -10.59 -7.92
N PRO A 78 -0.63 -9.50 -8.58
CA PRO A 78 -0.45 -9.33 -10.01
C PRO A 78 0.95 -8.80 -10.33
N PHE A 79 1.33 -8.86 -11.60
CA PHE A 79 2.47 -8.12 -12.12
C PHE A 79 2.04 -6.69 -12.48
N TYR A 80 2.76 -5.68 -11.99
CA TYR A 80 2.41 -4.26 -12.17
C TYR A 80 3.66 -3.38 -12.13
N ASP A 81 3.54 -2.17 -12.70
CA ASP A 81 4.59 -1.14 -12.66
C ASP A 81 4.43 -0.24 -11.42
N LEU A 82 3.18 0.08 -11.05
CA LEU A 82 2.87 0.97 -9.93
C LEU A 82 1.71 0.41 -9.10
N MET A 83 1.86 0.41 -7.77
CA MET A 83 0.81 0.08 -6.81
C MET A 83 0.33 1.34 -6.10
N ILE A 84 -0.99 1.49 -5.99
CA ILE A 84 -1.65 2.54 -5.22
C ILE A 84 -2.46 1.84 -4.13
N ASP A 85 -2.08 2.06 -2.88
CA ASP A 85 -2.58 1.33 -1.72
C ASP A 85 -2.43 2.23 -0.48
N ASP A 86 -3.45 2.30 0.37
CA ASP A 86 -3.50 3.16 1.55
C ASP A 86 -2.58 2.69 2.69
N ARG A 87 -2.12 1.43 2.65
CA ARG A 87 -1.30 0.77 3.67
C ARG A 87 0.11 0.42 3.18
N ALA A 88 0.37 0.47 1.88
CA ALA A 88 1.67 0.15 1.34
C ALA A 88 2.72 1.22 1.68
N ILE A 89 3.94 0.76 1.98
CA ILE A 89 5.14 1.60 2.07
C ILE A 89 6.21 1.04 1.14
N ASN A 90 6.91 1.91 0.44
CA ASN A 90 8.07 1.49 -0.35
C ASN A 90 9.13 0.84 0.55
N ALA A 91 9.72 -0.26 0.10
CA ALA A 91 10.66 -1.05 0.89
C ALA A 91 11.92 -0.25 1.29
N ASP A 92 12.46 0.57 0.40
CA ASP A 92 13.65 1.38 0.69
C ASP A 92 13.32 2.51 1.66
N LEU A 93 12.14 3.14 1.51
CA LEU A 93 11.65 4.10 2.48
C LEU A 93 11.51 3.46 3.88
N TRP A 94 10.95 2.25 3.95
CA TRP A 94 10.82 1.51 5.21
C TRP A 94 12.18 1.19 5.83
N ARG A 95 13.14 0.66 5.04
CA ARG A 95 14.52 0.39 5.50
C ARG A 95 15.22 1.65 5.99
N SER A 96 15.07 2.75 5.25
CA SER A 96 15.66 4.04 5.61
C SER A 96 15.07 4.58 6.92
N ARG A 97 13.76 4.47 7.14
CA ARG A 97 13.11 4.89 8.40
C ARG A 97 13.61 4.11 9.61
N LEU A 98 13.97 2.86 9.42
CA LEU A 98 14.52 2.00 10.47
C LEU A 98 16.04 2.13 10.62
N ASN A 99 16.70 2.97 9.82
CA ASN A 99 18.16 3.04 9.73
C ASN A 99 18.82 1.66 9.52
N LEU A 100 18.16 0.79 8.74
CA LEU A 100 18.74 -0.48 8.30
C LEU A 100 19.77 -0.20 7.19
N ARG A 101 20.80 0.59 7.49
CA ARG A 101 22.01 0.59 6.67
C ARG A 101 22.73 -0.70 6.99
N THR A 102 22.95 -1.52 5.98
CA THR A 102 23.85 -2.67 6.06
C THR A 102 25.19 -2.12 6.51
N CYS A 103 25.49 -2.25 7.80
CA CYS A 103 26.80 -1.96 8.32
C CYS A 103 27.66 -3.12 7.83
N LEU A 104 28.26 -2.96 6.66
CA LEU A 104 29.49 -3.66 6.34
C LEU A 104 30.52 -3.09 7.31
N ILE A 105 30.58 -3.67 8.52
CA ILE A 105 31.60 -3.35 9.51
C ILE A 105 32.93 -3.82 8.90
N THR A 106 33.54 -2.97 8.09
CA THR A 106 34.85 -3.23 7.46
C THR A 106 35.97 -2.61 8.29
N GLY A 107 35.67 -2.00 9.45
CA GLY A 107 36.68 -1.50 10.38
C GLY A 107 36.15 -1.18 11.78
N VAL A 108 37.07 -1.24 12.74
CA VAL A 108 36.86 -0.99 14.19
C VAL A 108 36.27 0.41 14.50
N PHE A 109 36.36 1.35 13.56
CA PHE A 109 35.84 2.72 13.71
C PHE A 109 34.30 2.82 13.76
N ASP A 110 33.57 1.90 13.12
CA ASP A 110 32.10 1.98 13.05
C ASP A 110 31.40 1.48 14.32
N LEU A 111 32.06 0.64 15.12
CA LEU A 111 31.56 0.18 16.43
C LEU A 111 31.40 1.33 17.43
N ILE A 112 32.28 2.33 17.35
CA ILE A 112 32.24 3.52 18.23
C ILE A 112 31.00 4.36 17.93
N ASN A 113 30.59 4.46 16.66
CA ASN A 113 29.41 5.24 16.27
C ASN A 113 28.09 4.62 16.73
N ILE A 114 28.00 3.28 16.76
CA ILE A 114 26.79 2.59 17.24
C ILE A 114 26.61 2.81 18.75
N GLU A 115 27.67 2.66 19.53
CA GLU A 115 27.63 2.88 20.99
C GLU A 115 27.31 4.34 21.32
N LEU A 116 27.92 5.30 20.62
CA LEU A 116 27.67 6.74 20.81
C LEU A 116 26.23 7.12 20.41
N CYS A 117 25.70 6.54 19.32
CA CYS A 117 24.31 6.75 18.92
C CYS A 117 23.31 6.11 19.89
N ALA A 118 23.62 4.96 20.47
CA ALA A 118 22.81 4.33 21.52
C ALA A 118 22.80 5.19 22.80
N GLN A 119 23.95 5.73 23.20
CA GLN A 119 24.09 6.65 24.33
C GLN A 119 23.33 7.97 24.10
N LEU A 120 23.43 8.58 22.92
CA LEU A 120 22.70 9.81 22.58
C LEU A 120 21.17 9.62 22.58
N LYS A 121 20.68 8.48 22.10
CA LYS A 121 19.24 8.13 22.20
C LYS A 121 18.78 7.95 23.66
N ARG A 122 19.66 7.44 24.53
CA ARG A 122 19.40 7.28 25.97
C ARG A 122 19.37 8.64 26.68
N LEU A 123 20.32 9.53 26.38
CA LEU A 123 20.38 10.88 26.92
C LEU A 123 19.17 11.72 26.48
N ARG A 124 18.72 11.58 25.23
CA ARG A 124 17.55 12.30 24.70
C ARG A 124 16.22 11.87 25.34
N LYS A 125 16.11 10.64 25.84
CA LYS A 125 14.93 10.20 26.63
C LYS A 125 14.91 10.80 28.05
N ASN A 126 16.07 11.15 28.60
CA ASN A 126 16.17 11.75 29.94
C ASN A 126 16.08 13.28 29.92
N LEU A 127 16.09 13.91 28.74
CA LEU A 127 15.98 15.37 28.57
C LEU A 127 14.53 15.84 28.30
N ILE A 128 13.57 14.92 28.29
CA ILE A 128 12.13 15.21 28.22
C ILE A 128 11.58 14.99 29.64
N ILE A 129 11.90 15.91 30.55
CA ILE A 129 11.23 16.17 31.83
C ILE A 129 11.07 17.68 31.91
#